data_AF-A0A182D5D6-F1
#
_entry.id   AF-A0A182D5D6-F1
#
_cell.length_a   1.000
_cell.length_b   1.000
_cell.length_c   1.000
_cell.angle_alpha   90.00
_cell.angle_beta   90.00
_cell.angle_gamma   90.00
#
_symmetry.space_group_name_H-M   'P 1'
#
loop_
_entity.id
_entity.type
_entity.pdbx_description
1 polymer ?
#
loop_
_entity_poly.entity_id
_entity_poly.type
_entity_poly.pdbx_seq_one_letter_code
_entity_poly.pdbx_strand_id
1 'polypeptide(L)'
;MSGDPETVPLAGDYRGAAGVMAFLARLDATARVLMPTLQDLLIDGDCAVVRWTMPVRSGSVQAELQCVDILRLRQHRIMALEQVFDTSAAAKLFGTQTLPRTLQPDPVCQNGAAASAVARDRPGDPGS
;
A
#
# COMPACT_ATOMS: atom_id res chain seq x y z
N MET A 1 -8.96 -4.40 0.46
CA MET A 1 -9.15 -4.00 1.88
C MET A 1 -8.06 -2.98 2.17
N SER A 2 -8.42 -1.73 2.46
CA SER A 2 -7.42 -0.72 2.88
C SER A 2 -7.14 -0.89 4.38
N GLY A 3 -5.87 -0.81 4.78
CA GLY A 3 -5.48 -0.83 6.20
C GLY A 3 -6.03 0.38 6.97
N ASP A 4 -6.07 0.27 8.29
CA ASP A 4 -6.47 1.36 9.18
C ASP A 4 -5.31 2.36 9.39
N PRO A 5 -5.44 3.63 8.94
CA PRO A 5 -4.41 4.65 9.08
C PRO A 5 -4.14 5.07 10.54
N GLU A 6 -5.05 4.82 11.47
CA GLU A 6 -4.80 5.04 12.91
C GLU A 6 -3.81 4.02 13.47
N THR A 7 -3.80 2.81 12.90
CA THR A 7 -2.93 1.70 13.31
C THR A 7 -1.63 1.66 12.50
N VAL A 8 -1.69 1.99 11.21
CA VAL A 8 -0.54 2.00 10.30
C VAL A 8 -0.57 3.30 9.50
N PRO A 9 0.26 4.31 9.86
CA PRO A 9 0.11 5.65 9.29
C PRO A 9 0.25 5.79 7.78
N LEU A 10 0.89 4.81 7.16
CA LEU A 10 1.12 4.75 5.71
C LEU A 10 -0.08 4.17 4.96
N ALA A 11 -1.07 3.60 5.65
CA ALA A 11 -2.24 3.02 5.02
C ALA A 11 -3.11 4.08 4.32
N GLY A 12 -3.74 3.67 3.21
CA GLY A 12 -4.66 4.49 2.43
C GLY A 12 -4.34 4.54 0.94
N ASP A 13 -5.17 5.27 0.21
CA ASP A 13 -5.03 5.47 -1.24
C ASP A 13 -4.21 6.74 -1.54
N TYR A 14 -3.15 6.58 -2.34
CA TYR A 14 -2.32 7.69 -2.83
C TYR A 14 -2.39 7.75 -4.35
N ARG A 15 -2.90 8.86 -4.90
CA ARG A 15 -3.19 8.98 -6.34
C ARG A 15 -2.40 10.09 -7.00
N GLY A 16 -1.87 9.79 -8.20
CA GLY A 16 -1.09 10.72 -9.00
C GLY A 16 0.26 11.08 -8.36
N ALA A 17 1.03 11.94 -9.04
CA ALA A 17 2.36 12.32 -8.59
C ALA A 17 2.34 12.98 -7.19
N ALA A 18 1.36 13.86 -6.93
CA ALA A 18 1.23 14.49 -5.62
C ALA A 18 0.95 13.48 -4.50
N GLY A 19 0.09 12.49 -4.74
CA GLY A 19 -0.17 11.41 -3.79
C GLY A 19 1.08 10.58 -3.50
N VAL A 20 1.85 10.22 -4.54
CA VAL A 20 3.12 9.51 -4.37
C VAL A 20 4.11 10.31 -3.53
N MET A 21 4.24 11.62 -3.78
CA MET A 21 5.13 12.47 -2.98
C MET A 21 4.66 12.60 -1.53
N ALA A 22 3.35 12.67 -1.28
CA ALA A 22 2.79 12.68 0.07
C ALA A 22 3.05 11.37 0.82
N PHE A 23 2.93 10.22 0.15
CA PHE A 23 3.29 8.92 0.72
C PHE A 23 4.76 8.87 1.12
N LEU A 24 5.67 9.27 0.22
CA LEU A 24 7.11 9.26 0.48
C LEU A 24 7.48 10.20 1.63
N ALA A 25 6.92 11.41 1.66
CA ALA A 25 7.13 12.35 2.75
C ALA A 25 6.64 11.80 4.10
N ARG A 26 5.51 11.07 4.11
CA ARG A 26 5.03 10.42 5.34
C ARG A 26 5.91 9.25 5.75
N LEU A 27 6.37 8.44 4.79
CA LEU A 27 7.32 7.35 5.06
C LEU A 27 8.59 7.88 5.71
N ASP A 28 9.21 8.91 5.12
CA ASP A 28 10.42 9.55 5.64
C ASP A 28 10.23 10.15 7.04
N ALA A 29 9.06 10.71 7.31
CA ALA A 29 8.72 11.27 8.63
C ALA A 29 8.51 10.18 9.70
N THR A 30 8.10 8.97 9.30
CA THR A 30 7.70 7.90 10.23
C THR A 30 8.82 6.89 10.45
N ALA A 31 9.64 6.64 9.44
CA ALA A 31 10.59 5.54 9.46
C ALA A 31 11.77 5.77 8.52
N ARG A 32 12.90 5.16 8.87
CA ARG A 32 14.02 4.96 7.97
C ARG A 32 13.95 3.56 7.40
N VAL A 33 13.65 3.45 6.11
CA VAL A 33 13.86 2.23 5.34
C VAL A 33 15.36 2.00 5.20
N LEU A 34 15.82 0.77 5.46
CA LEU A 34 17.22 0.41 5.34
C LEU A 34 17.48 -0.17 3.94
N MET A 35 17.89 -1.42 3.83
CA MET A 35 18.20 -2.07 2.56
C MET A 35 17.18 -3.16 2.28
N PRO A 36 16.15 -2.88 1.47
CA PRO A 36 15.19 -3.87 1.03
C PRO A 36 15.84 -5.00 0.27
N THR A 37 15.30 -6.21 0.40
CA THR A 37 15.76 -7.39 -0.36
C THR A 37 14.61 -8.00 -1.14
N LEU A 38 14.77 -8.09 -2.47
CA LEU A 38 13.86 -8.82 -3.33
C LEU A 38 13.93 -10.32 -3.02
N GLN A 39 12.78 -10.95 -2.84
CA GLN A 39 12.68 -12.38 -2.55
C GLN A 39 12.18 -13.15 -3.76
N ASP A 40 11.03 -12.75 -4.31
CA ASP A 40 10.45 -13.35 -5.51
C ASP A 40 9.86 -12.29 -6.44
N LEU A 41 9.76 -12.64 -7.72
CA LEU A 41 9.11 -11.85 -8.74
C LEU A 41 8.31 -12.77 -9.67
N LEU A 42 7.01 -12.52 -9.77
CA LEU A 42 6.12 -13.14 -10.75
C LEU A 42 5.65 -12.08 -11.73
N ILE A 43 5.67 -12.38 -13.03
CA ILE A 43 5.21 -11.47 -14.08
C ILE A 43 4.22 -12.23 -14.96
N ASP A 44 3.06 -11.63 -15.19
CA ASP A 44 2.03 -12.13 -16.11
C ASP A 44 1.45 -10.95 -16.90
N GLY A 45 1.88 -10.82 -18.16
CA GLY A 45 1.49 -9.72 -19.04
C GLY A 45 1.77 -8.34 -18.42
N ASP A 46 0.70 -7.57 -18.23
CA ASP A 46 0.73 -6.22 -17.66
C ASP A 46 0.64 -6.22 -16.12
N CYS A 47 0.85 -7.37 -15.47
CA CYS A 47 0.83 -7.52 -14.01
C CYS A 47 2.17 -8.06 -13.51
N ALA A 48 2.63 -7.55 -12.36
CA ALA A 48 3.74 -8.14 -11.63
C ALA A 48 3.42 -8.26 -10.14
N VAL A 49 3.84 -9.34 -9.51
CA VAL A 49 3.78 -9.54 -8.06
C VAL A 49 5.20 -9.66 -7.53
N VAL A 50 5.54 -8.80 -6.58
CA VAL A 50 6.88 -8.69 -6.01
C VAL A 50 6.81 -9.04 -4.54
N ARG A 51 7.52 -10.09 -4.12
CA ARG A 51 7.71 -10.40 -2.70
C ARG A 51 9.07 -9.89 -2.25
N TRP A 52 9.12 -9.14 -1.16
CA TRP A 52 10.36 -8.53 -0.69
C TRP A 52 10.33 -8.31 0.82
N THR A 53 11.52 -8.15 1.41
CA THR A 53 11.68 -7.81 2.82
C THR A 53 12.17 -6.38 2.97
N MET A 54 11.65 -5.68 3.98
CA MET A 54 11.97 -4.30 4.27
C MET A 54 12.43 -4.18 5.72
N PRO A 55 13.74 -4.15 5.99
CA PRO A 55 14.23 -3.76 7.30
C PRO A 55 13.94 -2.26 7.51
N VAL A 56 13.21 -1.93 8.57
CA VAL A 56 12.78 -0.57 8.90
C VAL A 56 13.17 -0.22 10.32
N ARG A 57 13.65 1.01 10.51
CA ARG A 57 13.85 1.60 11.83
C ARG A 57 12.88 2.76 12.04
N SER A 58 12.23 2.79 13.20
CA SER A 58 11.33 3.86 13.60
C SER A 58 11.66 4.24 15.05
N GLY A 59 12.27 5.41 15.26
CA GLY A 59 12.86 5.79 16.54
C GLY A 59 13.94 4.78 16.99
N SER A 60 13.79 4.24 18.20
CA SER A 60 14.66 3.19 18.76
C SER A 60 14.26 1.77 18.36
N VAL A 61 13.12 1.58 17.70
CA VAL A 61 12.58 0.27 17.32
C VAL A 61 13.05 -0.08 15.91
N GLN A 62 13.43 -1.34 15.71
CA GLN A 62 13.77 -1.89 14.41
C GLN A 62 13.00 -3.18 14.18
N ALA A 63 12.49 -3.37 12.97
CA ALA A 63 11.79 -4.57 12.55
C ALA A 63 12.12 -4.90 11.09
N GLU A 64 11.76 -6.09 10.65
CA GLU A 64 11.70 -6.45 9.24
C GLU A 64 10.24 -6.67 8.86
N LEU A 65 9.76 -5.94 7.86
CA LEU A 65 8.44 -6.13 7.28
C LEU A 65 8.54 -7.06 6.07
N GLN A 66 7.60 -8.01 5.99
CA GLN A 66 7.39 -8.84 4.80
C GLN A 66 6.36 -8.14 3.92
N CYS A 67 6.74 -7.85 2.68
CA CYS A 67 5.94 -7.06 1.75
C CYS A 67 5.63 -7.86 0.49
N VAL A 68 4.42 -7.65 -0.02
CA VAL A 68 3.98 -8.11 -1.33
C VAL A 68 3.43 -6.90 -2.07
N ASP A 69 4.04 -6.53 -3.19
CA ASP A 69 3.52 -5.50 -4.08
C ASP A 69 2.86 -6.14 -5.29
N ILE A 70 1.66 -5.69 -5.62
CA ILE A 70 0.90 -6.06 -6.81
C ILE A 70 0.91 -4.85 -7.74
N LEU A 71 1.61 -4.97 -8.85
CA LEU A 71 1.86 -3.90 -9.81
C LEU A 71 1.01 -4.09 -11.05
N ARG A 72 0.40 -3.01 -11.53
CA ARG A 72 -0.14 -2.93 -12.90
C ARG A 72 0.80 -2.08 -13.74
N LEU A 73 1.19 -2.62 -14.89
CA LEU A 73 2.15 -2.04 -15.81
C LEU A 73 1.45 -1.58 -17.09
N ARG A 74 1.95 -0.49 -17.68
CA ARG A 74 1.58 -0.09 -19.05
C ARG A 74 2.74 0.66 -19.66
N GLN A 75 3.16 0.29 -20.87
CA GLN A 75 4.24 0.97 -21.60
C GLN A 75 5.50 1.19 -20.74
N HIS A 76 5.92 0.15 -20.01
CA HIS A 76 7.09 0.18 -19.11
C HIS A 76 6.97 1.12 -17.89
N ARG A 77 5.74 1.49 -17.50
CA ARG A 77 5.48 2.31 -16.30
C ARG A 77 4.58 1.57 -15.33
N ILE A 78 4.82 1.78 -14.03
CA ILE A 78 3.91 1.37 -12.96
C ILE A 78 2.71 2.33 -12.98
N MET A 79 1.53 1.79 -13.26
CA MET A 79 0.27 2.53 -13.30
C MET A 79 -0.51 2.43 -11.99
N ALA A 80 -0.33 1.33 -11.26
CA ALA A 80 -0.87 1.11 -9.93
C ALA A 80 0.05 0.19 -9.15
N LEU A 81 0.12 0.41 -7.84
CA LEU A 81 0.80 -0.44 -6.87
C LEU A 81 -0.17 -0.61 -5.70
N GLU A 82 -0.54 -1.86 -5.41
CA GLU A 82 -1.19 -2.25 -4.17
C GLU A 82 -0.16 -3.02 -3.34
N GLN A 83 0.03 -2.60 -2.10
CA GLN A 83 0.99 -3.23 -1.21
C GLN A 83 0.26 -3.90 -0.06
N VAL A 84 0.64 -5.14 0.22
CA VAL A 84 0.19 -5.92 1.37
C VAL A 84 1.41 -6.25 2.22
N PHE A 85 1.34 -5.99 3.52
CA PHE A 85 2.35 -6.38 4.50
C PHE A 85 1.70 -6.74 5.82
N ASP A 86 2.47 -7.33 6.73
CA ASP A 86 2.04 -7.62 8.10
C ASP A 86 1.78 -6.31 8.87
N THR A 87 0.50 -5.92 8.91
CA THR A 87 0.05 -4.72 9.62
C THR A 87 0.22 -4.83 11.13
N SER A 88 0.28 -6.04 11.69
CA SER A 88 0.54 -6.24 13.13
C SER A 88 2.00 -5.96 13.50
N ALA A 89 2.94 -6.35 12.62
CA ALA A 89 4.34 -6.01 12.76
C ALA A 89 4.56 -4.50 12.57
N ALA A 90 3.87 -3.89 11.59
CA ALA A 90 3.90 -2.45 11.38
C ALA A 90 3.30 -1.65 12.55
N ALA A 91 2.20 -2.10 13.15
CA ALA A 91 1.60 -1.45 14.31
C ALA A 91 2.56 -1.42 15.52
N LYS A 92 3.37 -2.47 15.73
CA LYS A 92 4.40 -2.48 16.78
C LYS A 92 5.53 -1.49 16.48
N LEU A 93 5.83 -1.29 15.20
CA LEU A 93 6.86 -0.36 14.75
C LEU A 93 6.39 1.11 14.86
N PHE A 94 5.13 1.39 14.54
CA PHE A 94 4.59 2.75 14.39
C PHE A 94 3.68 3.20 15.54
N GLY A 95 3.07 2.29 16.29
CA GLY A 95 2.04 2.56 17.29
C GLY A 95 2.48 3.34 18.53
N THR A 96 3.75 3.75 18.60
CA THR A 96 4.26 4.65 19.65
C THR A 96 4.46 6.09 19.16
N GLN A 97 4.21 6.38 17.87
CA GLN A 97 4.48 7.68 17.29
C GLN A 97 3.20 8.48 17.07
N THR A 98 3.11 9.64 17.71
CA THR A 98 2.11 10.66 17.37
C THR A 98 2.60 11.43 16.15
N LEU A 99 1.98 11.23 14.98
CA LEU A 99 2.33 12.01 13.80
C LEU A 99 1.82 13.45 13.88
N PRO A 100 2.56 14.43 13.34
CA PRO A 100 2.09 15.81 13.22
C PRO A 100 0.78 15.88 12.44
N ARG A 101 -0.15 16.75 12.87
CA ARG A 101 -1.50 16.91 12.26
C ARG A 101 -1.46 17.29 10.78
N THR A 102 -0.41 17.97 10.33
CA THR A 102 -0.15 18.33 8.92
C THR A 102 0.14 17.10 8.06
N LEU A 103 0.52 15.99 8.70
CA LEU A 103 0.67 14.64 8.21
C LEU A 103 -0.62 13.91 7.85
N GLN A 104 -1.83 14.35 8.22
CA GLN A 104 -3.04 13.53 8.04
C GLN A 104 -3.51 13.48 6.57
N PRO A 105 -4.00 12.33 6.06
CA PRO A 105 -4.47 12.24 4.68
C PRO A 105 -5.73 13.10 4.53
N ASP A 106 -5.86 13.78 3.38
CA ASP A 106 -7.07 14.53 3.06
C ASP A 106 -8.30 13.59 3.14
N PRO A 107 -9.43 14.05 3.69
CA PRO A 107 -10.66 13.24 3.80
C PRO A 107 -11.20 12.80 2.43
N VAL A 108 -10.75 13.42 1.33
CA VAL A 108 -11.10 13.04 -0.04
C VAL A 108 -10.57 11.64 -0.40
N CYS A 109 -9.47 11.18 0.22
CA CYS A 109 -8.92 9.85 -0.03
C CYS A 109 -9.65 8.72 0.71
N GLN A 110 -10.56 9.04 1.64
CA GLN A 110 -11.29 8.04 2.44
C GLN A 110 -12.62 7.59 1.81
N ASN A 111 -13.16 8.36 0.86
CA ASN A 111 -14.51 8.14 0.32
C ASN A 111 -14.59 7.17 -0.87
N GLY A 112 -13.50 6.47 -1.22
CA GLY A 112 -13.48 5.51 -2.35
C GLY A 112 -14.20 4.18 -2.08
N ALA A 113 -14.49 3.85 -0.82
CA ALA A 113 -15.01 2.53 -0.43
C ALA A 113 -16.51 2.30 -0.76
N ALA A 114 -17.24 3.30 -1.24
CA ALA A 114 -18.70 3.20 -1.47
C ALA A 114 -19.11 3.10 -2.96
N ALA A 115 -18.18 3.08 -3.91
CA ALA A 115 -18.51 3.04 -5.34
C ALA A 115 -18.02 1.75 -6.03
N SER A 116 -18.48 0.60 -5.55
CA SER A 116 -18.51 -0.63 -6.36
C SER A 116 -19.75 -1.44 -5.99
N ALA A 117 -20.92 -0.82 -6.17
CA ALA A 117 -22.17 -1.53 -6.24
C ALA A 117 -22.35 -2.08 -7.66
N VAL A 118 -22.58 -3.39 -7.74
CA VAL A 118 -23.50 -4.04 -8.68
C VAL A 118 -23.30 -3.72 -10.17
N ALA A 119 -22.49 -4.54 -10.83
CA ALA A 119 -22.68 -4.88 -12.24
C ALA A 119 -22.07 -6.26 -12.52
N ARG A 120 -22.74 -7.31 -12.06
CA ARG A 120 -22.66 -8.62 -12.71
C ARG A 120 -24.04 -8.93 -13.26
N ASP A 121 -24.36 -8.22 -14.32
CA ASP A 121 -25.33 -8.70 -15.29
C ASP A 121 -24.52 -9.41 -16.40
N ARG A 122 -24.70 -10.72 -16.52
CA ARG A 122 -24.29 -11.50 -17.70
C ARG A 122 -25.16 -12.75 -17.82
N PRO A 123 -25.37 -13.21 -19.06
CA PRO A 123 -26.67 -13.61 -19.56
C PRO A 123 -26.91 -15.11 -19.34
N GLY A 124 -28.19 -15.48 -19.36
CA GLY A 124 -28.62 -16.88 -19.36
C GLY A 124 -27.96 -17.70 -20.46
N ASP A 125 -27.49 -18.87 -20.05
CA ASP A 125 -26.93 -19.95 -20.87
C ASP A 125 -27.99 -20.49 -21.85
N PRO A 126 -27.64 -20.89 -23.09
CA PRO A 126 -28.58 -21.53 -24.00
C PRO A 126 -28.56 -23.04 -23.76
N GLY A 127 -29.71 -23.65 -23.43
CA GLY A 127 -29.79 -25.09 -23.31
C GLY A 127 -31.19 -25.67 -23.18
N SER A 128 -31.59 -26.39 -24.24
CA SER A 128 -32.70 -27.37 -24.38
C SER A 128 -34.10 -26.86 -24.69
#